data_AF-A0A1D7XH19-F1
#
_entry.id   AF-A0A1D7XH19-F1
#
_cell.length_a   1.000
_cell.length_b   1.000
_cell.length_c   1.000
_cell.angle_alpha   90.00
_cell.angle_beta   90.00
_cell.angle_gamma   90.00
#
_symmetry.space_group_name_H-M   'P 1'
#
loop_
_entity.id
_entity.type
_entity.pdbx_description
1 polymer ?
#
loop_
_entity_poly.entity_id
_entity_poly.type
_entity_poly.pdbx_seq_one_letter_code
_entity_poly.pdbx_strand_id
1 'polypeptide(L)'
;MGYVIIDLEFNNLRNITKYKEDFFKKYNELEDVDIENEIIEIGAIKVDNYMKQISKMRVYIKPTIFPIMNPIVTNITKITMDTLNKEGVTFKEAMDKLKLMIDDGDVICSWAKDDIAEIIINSHYHNYTDLSWINEYLDLQEYSTKILGHKKAMGLKSALDELKVKVDSTKLHDALNDAEYTLLVFKHIYNSRIVKNYLVKDIYNMPAIHVKNLENINIDEENLDIRCPKCNRRIELKEHFKLMNWRFVSIGVCPKCNNKILSEIIVKKTLEGNNAYNEINTIVKEEVYLNYYYKLEKLN
;
A
#
# COMPACT_ATOMS: atom_id res chain seq x y z
N MET A 1 -9.24 -20.10 -11.03
CA MET A 1 -9.47 -19.05 -10.03
C MET A 1 -9.07 -19.53 -8.66
N GLY A 2 -7.76 -19.56 -8.44
CA GLY A 2 -7.13 -19.53 -7.13
C GLY A 2 -6.70 -18.10 -6.78
N TYR A 3 -5.93 -17.99 -5.70
CA TYR A 3 -5.33 -16.73 -5.25
C TYR A 3 -3.82 -16.92 -5.11
N VAL A 4 -3.06 -15.92 -5.55
CA VAL A 4 -1.61 -15.85 -5.34
C VAL A 4 -1.34 -14.68 -4.40
N ILE A 5 -1.08 -15.01 -3.14
CA ILE A 5 -0.78 -14.03 -2.09
C ILE A 5 0.71 -13.74 -2.16
N ILE A 6 1.06 -12.47 -2.35
CA ILE A 6 2.43 -11.97 -2.39
C ILE A 6 2.67 -11.01 -1.23
N ASP A 7 3.92 -10.92 -0.84
CA ASP A 7 4.48 -9.89 0.02
C ASP A 7 5.92 -9.66 -0.45
N LEU A 8 6.42 -8.43 -0.31
CA LEU A 8 7.72 -8.02 -0.81
C LEU A 8 8.50 -7.30 0.28
N GLU A 9 9.82 -7.52 0.29
CA GLU A 9 10.73 -6.67 1.04
C GLU A 9 11.50 -5.75 0.09
N PHE A 10 11.73 -4.51 0.54
CA PHE A 10 12.37 -3.47 -0.27
C PHE A 10 13.59 -2.86 0.44
N ASN A 11 14.61 -2.52 -0.35
CA ASN A 11 15.65 -1.62 0.07
C ASN A 11 15.33 -0.18 -0.38
N ASN A 12 15.69 0.82 0.42
CA ASN A 12 15.55 2.23 0.06
C ASN A 12 16.61 3.09 0.74
N LEU A 13 16.87 4.28 0.20
CA LEU A 13 17.90 5.19 0.73
C LEU A 13 17.38 6.20 1.76
N ARG A 14 16.16 6.00 2.30
CA ARG A 14 15.59 6.93 3.28
C ARG A 14 16.48 7.01 4.52
N ASN A 15 16.81 8.24 4.93
CA ASN A 15 17.69 8.53 6.06
C ASN A 15 19.13 7.98 5.94
N ILE A 16 19.59 7.59 4.73
CA ILE A 16 20.91 6.95 4.59
C ILE A 16 22.07 7.83 5.07
N THR A 17 21.94 9.16 4.92
CA THR A 17 22.94 10.15 5.35
C THR A 17 23.18 10.17 6.85
N LYS A 18 22.23 9.68 7.68
CA LYS A 18 22.43 9.52 9.13
C LYS A 18 23.44 8.42 9.47
N TYR A 19 23.67 7.50 8.54
CA TYR A 19 24.61 6.38 8.70
C TYR A 19 25.85 6.54 7.84
N LYS A 20 25.74 7.29 6.73
CA LYS A 20 26.82 7.59 5.79
C LYS A 20 26.68 9.02 5.28
N GLU A 21 27.26 9.98 5.99
CA GLU A 21 27.07 11.41 5.74
C GLU A 21 27.39 11.83 4.29
N ASP A 22 28.48 11.32 3.73
CA ASP A 22 28.91 11.64 2.36
C ASP A 22 28.35 10.67 1.28
N PHE A 23 27.25 9.96 1.56
CA PHE A 23 26.72 8.94 0.63
C PHE A 23 26.43 9.51 -0.76
N PHE A 24 25.64 10.58 -0.86
CA PHE A 24 25.28 11.18 -2.15
C PHE A 24 26.44 11.94 -2.82
N LYS A 25 27.46 12.37 -2.05
CA LYS A 25 28.70 12.88 -2.66
C LYS A 25 29.47 11.79 -3.40
N LYS A 26 29.41 10.55 -2.89
CA LYS A 26 30.08 9.39 -3.48
C LYS A 26 29.27 8.75 -4.61
N TYR A 27 27.93 8.78 -4.50
CA TYR A 27 26.99 8.21 -5.47
C TYR A 27 26.04 9.32 -5.94
N ASN A 28 26.58 10.31 -6.63
CA ASN A 28 25.82 11.49 -7.06
C ASN A 28 24.77 11.14 -8.11
N GLU A 29 25.00 10.08 -8.88
CA GLU A 29 24.05 9.53 -9.84
C GLU A 29 22.75 9.06 -9.20
N LEU A 30 22.74 8.77 -7.89
CA LEU A 30 21.56 8.31 -7.15
C LEU A 30 20.67 9.46 -6.65
N GLU A 31 21.10 10.72 -6.76
CA GLU A 31 20.23 11.87 -6.40
C GLU A 31 19.04 12.01 -7.37
N ASP A 32 19.24 11.64 -8.64
CA ASP A 32 18.26 11.80 -9.72
C ASP A 32 17.50 10.51 -10.06
N VAL A 33 17.74 9.40 -9.34
CA VAL A 33 17.05 8.14 -9.61
C VAL A 33 15.60 8.23 -9.17
N ASP A 34 14.68 8.14 -10.13
CA ASP A 34 13.23 8.16 -9.93
C ASP A 34 12.68 6.79 -9.48
N ILE A 35 13.32 6.19 -8.46
CA ILE A 35 12.83 5.00 -7.77
C ILE A 35 13.10 5.12 -6.27
N GLU A 36 12.10 4.83 -5.45
CA GLU A 36 12.25 4.93 -3.99
C GLU A 36 12.64 3.62 -3.33
N ASN A 37 12.09 2.52 -3.85
CA ASN A 37 12.18 1.19 -3.29
C ASN A 37 12.66 0.22 -4.38
N GLU A 38 13.70 -0.52 -4.07
CA GLU A 38 14.20 -1.61 -4.90
C GLU A 38 13.79 -2.93 -4.24
N ILE A 39 13.08 -3.79 -4.97
CA ILE A 39 12.63 -5.09 -4.44
C ILE A 39 13.85 -5.98 -4.20
N ILE A 40 13.94 -6.57 -2.99
CA ILE A 40 15.04 -7.44 -2.57
C ILE A 40 14.59 -8.85 -2.17
N GLU A 41 13.31 -9.05 -1.87
CA GLU A 41 12.72 -10.37 -1.63
C GLU A 41 11.29 -10.42 -2.19
N ILE A 42 10.92 -11.56 -2.78
CA ILE A 42 9.55 -11.92 -3.12
C ILE A 42 9.17 -13.17 -2.32
N GLY A 43 8.13 -13.05 -1.49
CA GLY A 43 7.42 -14.17 -0.92
C GLY A 43 6.08 -14.35 -1.62
N ALA A 44 5.75 -15.58 -2.03
CA ALA A 44 4.43 -15.83 -2.58
C ALA A 44 3.87 -17.21 -2.23
N ILE A 45 2.54 -17.30 -2.14
CA ILE A 45 1.81 -18.54 -1.90
C ILE A 45 0.62 -18.62 -2.84
N LYS A 46 0.52 -19.72 -3.56
CA LYS A 46 -0.64 -20.05 -4.36
C LYS A 46 -1.60 -20.92 -3.55
N VAL A 47 -2.88 -20.57 -3.58
CA VAL A 47 -3.97 -21.39 -3.06
C VAL A 47 -5.04 -21.63 -4.12
N ASP A 48 -5.73 -22.77 -4.03
CA ASP A 48 -6.90 -23.05 -4.86
C ASP A 48 -8.16 -22.30 -4.39
N ASN A 49 -9.27 -22.53 -5.09
CA ASN A 49 -10.59 -21.97 -4.76
C ASN A 49 -11.17 -22.48 -3.42
N TYR A 50 -10.56 -23.49 -2.79
CA TYR A 50 -10.90 -23.99 -1.46
C TYR A 50 -9.91 -23.51 -0.39
N MET A 51 -9.06 -22.54 -0.71
CA MET A 51 -8.00 -22.03 0.16
C MET A 51 -6.96 -23.08 0.57
N LYS A 52 -6.83 -24.16 -0.20
CA LYS A 52 -5.76 -25.13 0.00
C LYS A 52 -4.51 -24.66 -0.70
N GLN A 53 -3.39 -24.68 0.01
CA GLN A 53 -2.09 -24.31 -0.55
C GLN A 53 -1.66 -25.30 -1.63
N ILE A 54 -1.31 -24.76 -2.79
CA ILE A 54 -0.79 -25.49 -3.96
C ILE A 54 0.73 -25.42 -3.96
N SER A 55 1.29 -24.21 -3.81
CA SER A 55 2.72 -23.97 -3.90
C SER A 55 3.11 -22.71 -3.12
N LYS A 56 4.41 -22.57 -2.87
CA LYS A 56 5.00 -21.35 -2.31
C LYS A 56 6.37 -21.09 -2.92
N MET A 57 6.78 -19.83 -2.94
CA MET A 57 8.12 -19.40 -3.36
C MET A 57 8.71 -18.40 -2.38
N ARG A 58 10.03 -18.44 -2.25
CA ARG A 58 10.86 -17.35 -1.73
C ARG A 58 11.94 -17.08 -2.75
N VAL A 59 12.13 -15.83 -3.13
CA VAL A 59 13.18 -15.43 -4.07
C VAL A 59 13.81 -14.13 -3.58
N TYR A 60 15.13 -14.17 -3.35
CA TYR A 60 15.91 -12.94 -3.17
C TYR A 60 16.27 -12.35 -4.53
N ILE A 61 16.28 -11.02 -4.60
CA ILE A 61 16.67 -10.28 -5.81
C ILE A 61 17.99 -9.58 -5.52
N LYS A 62 18.97 -9.76 -6.41
CA LYS A 62 20.24 -9.05 -6.34
C LYS A 62 20.03 -7.59 -6.77
N PRO A 63 20.29 -6.60 -5.89
CA PRO A 63 20.17 -5.19 -6.23
C PRO A 63 21.08 -4.79 -7.38
N THR A 64 20.59 -3.89 -8.23
CA THR A 64 21.36 -3.22 -9.29
C THR A 64 21.24 -1.69 -9.23
N ILE A 65 20.31 -1.16 -8.42
CA ILE A 65 20.05 0.26 -8.28
C ILE A 65 20.80 0.82 -7.08
N PHE A 66 20.50 0.30 -5.88
CA PHE A 66 21.10 0.79 -4.65
C PHE A 66 22.33 -0.03 -4.29
N PRO A 67 23.53 0.57 -4.26
CA PRO A 67 24.79 -0.17 -4.10
C PRO A 67 25.02 -0.67 -2.66
N ILE A 68 24.16 -0.28 -1.72
CA ILE A 68 24.25 -0.66 -0.32
C ILE A 68 22.87 -0.98 0.25
N MET A 69 22.84 -1.88 1.22
CA MET A 69 21.67 -2.08 2.06
C MET A 69 21.54 -0.95 3.10
N ASN A 70 20.32 -0.44 3.27
CA ASN A 70 20.01 0.49 4.34
C ASN A 70 20.05 -0.24 5.70
N PRO A 71 20.81 0.25 6.70
CA PRO A 71 20.90 -0.40 8.00
C PRO A 71 19.56 -0.61 8.71
N ILE A 72 18.59 0.28 8.50
CA ILE A 72 17.23 0.13 9.07
C ILE A 72 16.53 -1.07 8.44
N VAL A 73 16.58 -1.19 7.11
CA VAL A 73 16.00 -2.31 6.36
C VAL A 73 16.67 -3.62 6.76
N THR A 74 18.01 -3.67 6.81
CA THR A 74 18.73 -4.86 7.29
C THR A 74 18.33 -5.25 8.71
N ASN A 75 18.14 -4.28 9.61
CA ASN A 75 17.74 -4.60 10.97
C ASN A 75 16.32 -5.18 11.07
N ILE A 76 15.41 -4.74 10.21
CA ILE A 76 14.02 -5.20 10.17
C ILE A 76 13.94 -6.57 9.50
N THR A 77 14.44 -6.69 8.27
CA THR A 77 14.29 -7.88 7.42
C THR A 77 15.34 -8.96 7.66
N LYS A 78 16.45 -8.61 8.33
CA LYS A 78 17.66 -9.44 8.47
C LYS A 78 18.37 -9.76 7.15
N ILE A 79 17.91 -9.19 6.02
CA ILE A 79 18.54 -9.34 4.72
C ILE A 79 19.81 -8.47 4.65
N THR A 80 20.90 -9.08 4.20
CA THR A 80 22.19 -8.41 4.03
C THR A 80 22.61 -8.39 2.57
N MET A 81 23.49 -7.46 2.21
CA MET A 81 24.04 -7.40 0.85
C MET A 81 24.80 -8.68 0.47
N ASP A 82 25.40 -9.37 1.45
CA ASP A 82 26.07 -10.66 1.24
C ASP A 82 25.07 -11.76 0.87
N THR A 83 23.93 -11.84 1.57
CA THR A 83 22.80 -12.72 1.23
C THR A 83 22.33 -12.48 -0.20
N LEU A 84 22.05 -11.21 -0.55
CA LEU A 84 21.56 -10.85 -1.88
C LEU A 84 22.60 -11.13 -2.99
N ASN A 85 23.88 -10.96 -2.72
CA ASN A 85 24.94 -11.27 -3.69
C ASN A 85 25.14 -12.76 -3.93
N LYS A 86 24.92 -13.59 -2.89
CA LYS A 86 25.12 -15.05 -2.96
C LYS A 86 23.90 -15.80 -3.46
N GLU A 87 22.71 -15.38 -3.03
CA GLU A 87 21.45 -16.10 -3.24
C GLU A 87 20.50 -15.37 -4.18
N GLY A 88 20.72 -14.07 -4.41
CA GLY A 88 19.84 -13.25 -5.22
C GLY A 88 19.92 -13.58 -6.71
N VAL A 89 18.76 -13.68 -7.34
CA VAL A 89 18.63 -13.73 -8.81
C VAL A 89 18.43 -12.33 -9.38
N THR A 90 18.45 -12.19 -10.71
CA THR A 90 18.10 -10.90 -11.33
C THR A 90 16.61 -10.59 -11.13
N PHE A 91 16.25 -9.30 -11.17
CA PHE A 91 14.84 -8.88 -11.09
C PHE A 91 13.96 -9.62 -12.11
N LYS A 92 14.40 -9.70 -13.37
CA LYS A 92 13.64 -10.37 -14.45
C LYS A 92 13.40 -11.85 -14.16
N GLU A 93 14.42 -12.57 -13.68
CA GLU A 93 14.28 -13.97 -13.29
C GLU A 93 13.32 -14.15 -12.11
N ALA A 94 13.31 -13.22 -11.15
CA ALA A 94 12.36 -13.24 -10.04
C ALA A 94 10.91 -13.04 -10.52
N MET A 95 10.69 -12.09 -11.43
CA MET A 95 9.38 -11.85 -12.04
C MET A 95 8.90 -13.04 -12.88
N ASP A 96 9.79 -13.68 -13.65
CA ASP A 96 9.43 -14.89 -14.40
C ASP A 96 9.04 -16.04 -13.48
N LYS A 97 9.73 -16.22 -12.35
CA LYS A 97 9.35 -17.21 -11.33
C LYS A 97 7.99 -16.91 -10.72
N LEU A 98 7.69 -15.64 -10.42
CA LEU A 98 6.39 -15.24 -9.89
C LEU A 98 5.27 -15.47 -10.93
N LYS A 99 5.51 -15.07 -12.18
CA LYS A 99 4.60 -15.30 -13.31
C LYS A 99 4.26 -16.78 -13.48
N LEU A 100 5.25 -17.68 -13.36
CA LEU A 100 5.03 -19.13 -13.45
C LEU A 100 4.13 -19.71 -12.35
N MET A 101 3.91 -19.00 -11.24
CA MET A 101 2.95 -19.42 -10.22
C MET A 101 1.51 -19.07 -10.58
N ILE A 102 1.27 -18.20 -11.55
CA ILE A 102 -0.03 -17.59 -11.79
C ILE A 102 -0.64 -18.23 -13.03
N ASP A 103 -1.75 -18.94 -12.83
CA ASP A 103 -2.52 -19.51 -13.94
C ASP A 103 -3.57 -18.50 -14.42
N ASP A 104 -4.09 -18.70 -15.63
CA ASP A 104 -5.17 -17.88 -16.15
C ASP A 104 -6.40 -17.88 -15.21
N GLY A 105 -6.90 -16.67 -14.92
CA GLY A 105 -7.98 -16.42 -13.98
C GLY A 105 -7.62 -16.56 -12.50
N ASP A 106 -6.34 -16.67 -12.13
CA ASP A 106 -5.91 -16.46 -10.74
C ASP A 106 -5.89 -14.97 -10.40
N VAL A 107 -6.08 -14.67 -9.10
CA VAL A 107 -6.09 -13.29 -8.58
C VAL A 107 -4.84 -13.07 -7.73
N ILE A 108 -4.09 -12.01 -8.03
CA ILE A 108 -2.97 -11.59 -7.19
C ILE A 108 -3.50 -10.85 -5.97
N CYS A 109 -2.95 -11.15 -4.81
CA CYS A 109 -3.33 -10.50 -3.56
C CYS A 109 -2.06 -10.05 -2.85
N SER A 110 -2.12 -8.91 -2.16
CA SER A 110 -1.09 -8.54 -1.18
C SER A 110 -1.75 -7.93 0.03
N TRP A 111 -1.00 -7.74 1.12
CA TRP A 111 -1.58 -7.10 2.31
C TRP A 111 -2.03 -5.68 1.97
N ALA A 112 -1.21 -4.88 1.27
CA ALA A 112 -1.59 -3.55 0.83
C ALA A 112 -1.14 -3.27 -0.62
N LYS A 113 -1.64 -2.19 -1.21
CA LYS A 113 -1.37 -1.80 -2.62
C LYS A 113 0.10 -1.50 -2.93
N ASP A 114 0.93 -1.29 -1.91
CA ASP A 114 2.35 -1.00 -2.05
C ASP A 114 3.09 -2.10 -2.82
N ASP A 115 2.86 -3.39 -2.52
CA ASP A 115 3.59 -4.49 -3.16
C ASP A 115 3.37 -4.55 -4.68
N ILE A 116 2.11 -4.45 -5.11
CA ILE A 116 1.77 -4.52 -6.53
C ILE A 116 2.23 -3.25 -7.27
N ALA A 117 2.20 -2.09 -6.59
CA ALA A 117 2.74 -0.86 -7.13
C ALA A 117 4.25 -0.98 -7.36
N GLU A 118 4.99 -1.51 -6.39
CA GLU A 118 6.44 -1.68 -6.48
C GLU A 118 6.84 -2.71 -7.54
N ILE A 119 6.06 -3.79 -7.74
CA ILE A 119 6.25 -4.70 -8.89
C ILE A 119 6.20 -3.91 -10.20
N ILE A 120 5.21 -3.03 -10.37
CA ILE A 120 5.01 -2.28 -11.62
C ILE A 120 6.12 -1.25 -11.81
N ILE A 121 6.44 -0.47 -10.77
CA ILE A 121 7.50 0.55 -10.78
C ILE A 121 8.87 -0.09 -11.09
N ASN A 122 9.24 -1.15 -10.37
CA ASN A 122 10.51 -1.85 -10.60
C ASN A 122 10.52 -2.54 -11.97
N SER A 123 9.38 -3.06 -12.45
CA SER A 123 9.29 -3.63 -13.80
C SER A 123 9.56 -2.60 -14.89
N HIS A 124 9.02 -1.38 -14.76
CA HIS A 124 9.36 -0.28 -15.67
C HIS A 124 10.85 0.05 -15.63
N TYR A 125 11.44 0.19 -14.43
CA TYR A 125 12.86 0.48 -14.27
C TYR A 125 13.76 -0.59 -14.93
N HIS A 126 13.45 -1.87 -14.73
CA HIS A 126 14.22 -2.98 -15.27
C HIS A 126 13.88 -3.35 -16.72
N ASN A 127 12.99 -2.61 -17.38
CA ASN A 127 12.48 -2.94 -18.71
C ASN A 127 11.90 -4.37 -18.79
N TYR A 128 11.11 -4.75 -17.79
CA TYR A 128 10.28 -5.95 -17.78
C TYR A 128 8.85 -5.56 -18.21
N THR A 129 8.51 -5.81 -19.47
CA THR A 129 7.31 -5.22 -20.09
C THR A 129 6.08 -6.09 -20.03
N ASP A 130 6.22 -7.40 -19.81
CA ASP A 130 5.09 -8.33 -19.79
C ASP A 130 4.52 -8.48 -18.39
N LEU A 131 3.51 -7.67 -18.08
CA LEU A 131 2.71 -7.75 -16.87
C LEU A 131 1.29 -8.25 -17.13
N SER A 132 1.04 -8.84 -18.31
CA SER A 132 -0.29 -9.30 -18.74
C SER A 132 -0.87 -10.42 -17.87
N TRP A 133 -0.02 -11.10 -17.10
CA TRP A 133 -0.38 -12.12 -16.12
C TRP A 133 -1.00 -11.55 -14.84
N ILE A 134 -0.93 -10.22 -14.62
CA ILE A 134 -1.62 -9.53 -13.54
C ILE A 134 -3.00 -9.09 -14.04
N ASN A 135 -3.96 -10.02 -14.05
CA ASN A 135 -5.30 -9.75 -14.57
C ASN A 135 -6.22 -9.07 -13.54
N GLU A 136 -6.29 -9.62 -12.33
CA GLU A 136 -7.07 -9.08 -11.23
C GLU A 136 -6.21 -9.01 -9.97
N TYR A 137 -6.45 -7.98 -9.17
CA TYR A 137 -5.77 -7.73 -7.91
C TYR A 137 -6.76 -7.61 -6.75
N LEU A 138 -6.36 -8.05 -5.56
CA LEU A 138 -7.13 -7.92 -4.32
C LEU A 138 -6.25 -7.33 -3.21
N ASP A 139 -6.63 -6.13 -2.74
CA ASP A 139 -6.09 -5.53 -1.52
C ASP A 139 -6.69 -6.23 -0.29
N LEU A 140 -5.91 -7.08 0.37
CA LEU A 140 -6.38 -7.84 1.52
C LEU A 140 -6.50 -6.99 2.79
N GLN A 141 -5.80 -5.88 2.94
CA GLN A 141 -5.99 -4.93 4.03
C GLN A 141 -7.34 -4.23 3.88
N GLU A 142 -7.69 -3.76 2.68
CA GLU A 142 -8.97 -3.12 2.41
C GLU A 142 -10.11 -4.12 2.67
N TYR A 143 -10.02 -5.32 2.08
CA TYR A 143 -10.99 -6.39 2.30
C TYR A 143 -11.12 -6.72 3.80
N SER A 144 -10.01 -6.99 4.49
CA SER A 144 -10.01 -7.35 5.91
C SER A 144 -10.59 -6.25 6.80
N THR A 145 -10.19 -5.00 6.56
CA THR A 145 -10.66 -3.83 7.30
C THR A 145 -12.18 -3.71 7.21
N LYS A 146 -12.76 -3.91 6.01
CA LYS A 146 -14.21 -3.82 5.81
C LYS A 146 -14.96 -5.00 6.39
N ILE A 147 -14.48 -6.22 6.20
CA ILE A 147 -15.15 -7.43 6.73
C ILE A 147 -15.16 -7.43 8.26
N LEU A 148 -14.09 -6.95 8.90
CA LEU A 148 -14.00 -6.84 10.36
C LEU A 148 -14.70 -5.58 10.91
N GLY A 149 -15.29 -4.75 10.05
CA GLY A 149 -16.09 -3.59 10.47
C GLY A 149 -15.26 -2.38 10.95
N HIS A 150 -13.98 -2.32 10.59
CA HIS A 150 -13.11 -1.20 10.93
C HIS A 150 -13.22 -0.04 9.96
N LYS A 151 -13.08 1.17 10.50
CA LYS A 151 -13.09 2.41 9.69
C LYS A 151 -11.71 2.80 9.16
N LYS A 152 -10.65 2.36 9.83
CA LYS A 152 -9.27 2.65 9.47
C LYS A 152 -8.58 1.37 9.03
N ALA A 153 -7.67 1.50 8.07
CA ALA A 153 -6.85 0.40 7.57
C ALA A 153 -6.11 -0.30 8.73
N MET A 154 -6.17 -1.62 8.74
CA MET A 154 -5.50 -2.45 9.73
C MET A 154 -4.12 -2.92 9.23
N GLY A 155 -3.11 -2.91 10.09
CA GLY A 155 -1.86 -3.61 9.81
C GLY A 155 -2.03 -5.14 9.92
N LEU A 156 -1.18 -5.91 9.24
CA LEU A 156 -1.25 -7.38 9.22
C LEU A 156 -1.22 -7.96 10.64
N LYS A 157 -0.28 -7.49 11.47
CA LYS A 157 -0.18 -7.88 12.88
C LYS A 157 -1.49 -7.61 13.65
N SER A 158 -2.10 -6.44 13.47
CA SER A 158 -3.35 -6.09 14.16
C SER A 158 -4.51 -7.00 13.74
N ALA A 159 -4.57 -7.38 12.46
CA ALA A 159 -5.59 -8.32 11.98
C ALA A 159 -5.36 -9.74 12.53
N LEU A 160 -4.12 -10.21 12.59
CA LEU A 160 -3.76 -11.49 13.22
C LEU A 160 -4.15 -11.51 14.70
N ASP A 161 -3.82 -10.44 15.44
CA ASP A 161 -4.15 -10.29 16.87
C ASP A 161 -5.67 -10.30 17.11
N GLU A 162 -6.44 -9.55 16.30
CA GLU A 162 -7.90 -9.48 16.42
C GLU A 162 -8.59 -10.81 16.13
N LEU A 163 -8.12 -11.52 15.10
CA LEU A 163 -8.59 -12.85 14.74
C LEU A 163 -8.06 -13.94 15.67
N LYS A 164 -7.20 -13.60 16.64
CA LYS A 164 -6.55 -14.51 17.59
C LYS A 164 -5.76 -15.62 16.89
N VAL A 165 -5.19 -15.31 15.72
CA VAL A 165 -4.31 -16.21 14.97
C VAL A 165 -2.96 -16.20 15.66
N LYS A 166 -2.56 -17.35 16.23
CA LYS A 166 -1.27 -17.49 16.91
C LYS A 166 -0.16 -17.63 15.87
N VAL A 167 0.62 -16.57 15.70
CA VAL A 167 1.83 -16.56 14.86
C VAL A 167 3.06 -16.22 15.69
N ASP A 168 4.24 -16.54 15.17
CA ASP A 168 5.49 -16.08 15.73
C ASP A 168 5.78 -14.67 15.21
N SER A 169 5.58 -13.67 16.06
CA SER A 169 5.78 -12.26 15.70
C SER A 169 7.24 -11.90 15.45
N THR A 170 8.19 -12.76 15.83
CA THR A 170 9.63 -12.58 15.52
C THR A 170 9.96 -12.89 14.07
N LYS A 171 9.02 -13.48 13.34
CA LYS A 171 9.13 -13.85 11.92
C LYS A 171 8.42 -12.89 10.96
N LEU A 172 7.85 -11.80 11.48
CA LEU A 172 7.35 -10.68 10.67
C LEU A 172 8.53 -10.00 9.96
N HIS A 173 8.25 -9.32 8.85
CA HIS A 173 9.25 -8.69 7.98
C HIS A 173 10.16 -9.71 7.28
N ASP A 174 9.53 -10.80 6.85
CA ASP A 174 10.08 -11.80 5.95
C ASP A 174 8.99 -12.07 4.93
N ALA A 175 9.28 -11.85 3.66
CA ALA A 175 8.25 -11.79 2.63
C ALA A 175 7.42 -13.08 2.55
N LEU A 176 8.06 -14.25 2.68
CA LEU A 176 7.31 -15.51 2.62
C LEU A 176 6.47 -15.74 3.88
N ASN A 177 7.00 -15.40 5.06
CA ASN A 177 6.22 -15.53 6.30
C ASN A 177 5.02 -14.57 6.30
N ASP A 178 5.19 -13.33 5.82
CA ASP A 178 4.12 -12.34 5.78
C ASP A 178 3.07 -12.69 4.72
N ALA A 179 3.46 -13.33 3.60
CA ALA A 179 2.51 -13.98 2.69
C ALA A 179 1.75 -15.14 3.37
N GLU A 180 2.43 -15.99 4.18
CA GLU A 180 1.81 -17.08 4.94
C GLU A 180 0.79 -16.53 5.95
N TYR A 181 1.15 -15.48 6.67
CA TYR A 181 0.31 -14.84 7.67
C TYR A 181 -0.87 -14.09 7.05
N THR A 182 -0.65 -13.41 5.92
CA THR A 182 -1.71 -12.79 5.12
C THR A 182 -2.72 -13.83 4.67
N LEU A 183 -2.25 -14.99 4.19
CA LEU A 183 -3.14 -16.11 3.85
C LEU A 183 -3.92 -16.62 5.07
N LEU A 184 -3.31 -16.70 6.26
CA LEU A 184 -4.02 -17.09 7.48
C LEU A 184 -5.15 -16.11 7.78
N VAL A 185 -4.91 -14.80 7.75
CA VAL A 185 -5.96 -13.79 7.91
C VAL A 185 -7.06 -14.02 6.87
N PHE A 186 -6.67 -14.08 5.59
CA PHE A 186 -7.63 -14.22 4.49
C PHE A 186 -8.53 -15.44 4.64
N LYS A 187 -7.99 -16.60 5.04
CA LYS A 187 -8.76 -17.83 5.30
C LYS A 187 -9.86 -17.65 6.36
N HIS A 188 -9.60 -16.87 7.41
CA HIS A 188 -10.57 -16.68 8.49
C HIS A 188 -11.76 -15.82 8.06
N ILE A 189 -11.54 -14.89 7.12
CA ILE A 189 -12.54 -13.91 6.69
C ILE A 189 -13.03 -14.15 5.26
N TYR A 190 -12.61 -15.24 4.63
CA TYR A 190 -12.92 -15.50 3.23
C TYR A 190 -14.42 -15.68 3.01
N ASN A 191 -14.95 -14.96 2.03
CA ASN A 191 -16.31 -15.13 1.55
C ASN A 191 -16.36 -15.00 0.03
N SER A 192 -16.61 -16.13 -0.64
CA SER A 192 -16.60 -16.24 -2.10
C SER A 192 -17.60 -15.34 -2.84
N ARG A 193 -18.66 -14.88 -2.15
CA ARG A 193 -19.64 -13.95 -2.72
C ARG A 193 -19.20 -12.50 -2.55
N ILE A 194 -18.68 -12.16 -1.37
CA ILE A 194 -18.33 -10.78 -1.02
C ILE A 194 -17.01 -10.36 -1.68
N VAL A 195 -16.01 -11.24 -1.72
CA VAL A 195 -14.67 -10.95 -2.26
C VAL A 195 -14.71 -10.38 -3.68
N LYS A 196 -15.68 -10.80 -4.51
CA LYS A 196 -15.85 -10.33 -5.89
C LYS A 196 -16.07 -8.82 -6.00
N ASN A 197 -16.61 -8.19 -4.95
CA ASN A 197 -16.86 -6.75 -4.91
C ASN A 197 -15.59 -5.93 -4.61
N TYR A 198 -14.48 -6.60 -4.30
CA TYR A 198 -13.19 -5.99 -3.93
C TYR A 198 -12.09 -6.26 -4.96
N LEU A 199 -12.42 -6.96 -6.05
CA LEU A 199 -11.47 -7.24 -7.12
C LEU A 199 -11.21 -5.97 -7.93
N VAL A 200 -9.95 -5.60 -8.03
CA VAL A 200 -9.45 -4.51 -8.86
C VAL A 200 -9.04 -5.11 -10.21
N LYS A 201 -9.74 -4.71 -11.27
CA LYS A 201 -9.45 -5.15 -12.65
C LYS A 201 -8.48 -4.23 -13.37
N ASP A 202 -8.55 -2.93 -13.06
CA ASP A 202 -7.66 -1.93 -13.63
C ASP A 202 -6.61 -1.54 -12.59
N ILE A 203 -5.53 -2.32 -12.56
CA ILE A 203 -4.42 -2.11 -11.63
C ILE A 203 -3.67 -0.80 -11.94
N TYR A 204 -3.67 -0.35 -13.19
CA TYR A 204 -2.92 0.83 -13.62
C TYR A 204 -3.60 2.13 -13.18
N ASN A 205 -4.93 2.15 -13.17
CA ASN A 205 -5.72 3.26 -12.64
C ASN A 205 -6.01 3.17 -11.14
N MET A 206 -5.46 2.17 -10.45
CA MET A 206 -5.63 2.04 -9.00
C MET A 206 -4.82 3.12 -8.25
N PRO A 207 -5.42 3.84 -7.29
CA PRO A 207 -4.69 4.79 -6.43
C PRO A 207 -3.74 4.06 -5.48
N ALA A 208 -2.45 4.03 -5.81
CA ALA A 208 -1.46 3.26 -5.06
C ALA A 208 -0.27 4.11 -4.58
N ILE A 209 0.20 5.04 -5.39
CA ILE A 209 1.45 5.78 -5.14
C ILE A 209 1.21 6.98 -4.22
N HIS A 210 2.06 7.16 -3.22
CA HIS A 210 2.03 8.35 -2.36
C HIS A 210 2.61 9.58 -3.07
N VAL A 211 1.95 10.73 -2.91
CA VAL A 211 2.44 11.99 -3.48
C VAL A 211 3.31 12.73 -2.46
N LYS A 212 4.57 12.96 -2.82
CA LYS A 212 5.55 13.70 -1.97
C LYS A 212 5.28 15.19 -1.91
N ASN A 213 5.04 15.84 -3.06
CA ASN A 213 4.85 17.29 -3.13
C ASN A 213 3.35 17.61 -3.27
N LEU A 214 2.69 17.79 -2.12
CA LEU A 214 1.28 18.15 -2.05
C LEU A 214 1.05 19.66 -2.17
N GLU A 215 2.07 20.50 -1.97
CA GLU A 215 1.93 21.97 -1.92
C GLU A 215 1.44 22.55 -3.26
N ASN A 216 1.80 21.89 -4.36
CA ASN A 216 1.42 22.29 -5.72
C ASN A 216 0.08 21.68 -6.19
N ILE A 217 -0.60 20.91 -5.33
CA ILE A 217 -1.86 20.26 -5.70
C ILE A 217 -3.01 21.16 -5.28
N ASN A 218 -3.78 21.61 -6.29
CA ASN A 218 -5.07 22.22 -6.05
C ASN A 218 -6.15 21.13 -6.08
N ILE A 219 -7.03 21.14 -5.09
CA ILE A 219 -8.15 20.21 -4.99
C ILE A 219 -9.34 20.84 -5.69
N ASP A 220 -9.83 20.21 -6.75
CA ASP A 220 -11.10 20.58 -7.37
C ASP A 220 -12.26 19.99 -6.56
N GLU A 221 -12.87 20.81 -5.71
CA GLU A 221 -13.93 20.40 -4.78
C GLU A 221 -15.23 19.99 -5.50
N GLU A 222 -15.41 20.37 -6.77
CA GLU A 222 -16.58 20.01 -7.55
C GLU A 222 -16.59 18.52 -7.91
N ASN A 223 -15.39 17.94 -8.08
CA ASN A 223 -15.19 16.54 -8.45
C ASN A 223 -15.21 15.56 -7.27
N LEU A 224 -15.39 16.06 -6.04
CA LEU A 224 -15.41 15.23 -4.83
C LEU A 224 -16.83 14.84 -4.42
N ASP A 225 -17.01 13.60 -3.96
CA ASP A 225 -18.29 13.07 -3.45
C ASP A 225 -18.36 13.06 -1.91
N ILE A 226 -18.23 14.26 -1.33
CA ILE A 226 -18.15 14.45 0.13
C ILE A 226 -19.53 14.27 0.80
N ARG A 227 -19.78 13.05 1.30
CA ARG A 227 -21.07 12.63 1.91
C ARG A 227 -21.02 12.36 3.41
N CYS A 228 -22.14 12.64 4.08
CA CYS A 228 -22.31 12.39 5.51
C CYS A 228 -22.31 10.87 5.81
N PRO A 229 -21.43 10.39 6.70
CA PRO A 229 -21.35 8.96 7.04
C PRO A 229 -22.62 8.36 7.66
N LYS A 230 -23.50 9.19 8.22
CA LYS A 230 -24.75 8.75 8.86
C LYS A 230 -25.94 8.67 7.89
N CYS A 231 -26.05 9.61 6.96
CA CYS A 231 -27.27 9.75 6.14
C CYS A 231 -27.04 9.92 4.65
N ASN A 232 -25.78 9.86 4.22
CA ASN A 232 -25.34 9.93 2.83
C ASN A 232 -25.73 11.20 2.06
N ARG A 233 -26.18 12.28 2.74
CA ARG A 233 -26.36 13.60 2.12
C ARG A 233 -25.02 14.30 1.95
N ARG A 234 -24.90 15.09 0.87
CA ARG A 234 -23.75 15.98 0.63
C ARG A 234 -23.58 16.93 1.82
N ILE A 235 -22.33 17.12 2.22
CA ILE A 235 -21.95 17.93 3.39
C ILE A 235 -21.83 19.39 2.95
N GLU A 236 -22.24 20.32 3.80
CA GLU A 236 -21.96 21.75 3.61
C GLU A 236 -20.61 22.06 4.25
N LEU A 237 -19.57 22.20 3.41
CA LEU A 237 -18.25 22.61 3.85
C LEU A 237 -18.27 24.07 4.32
N LYS A 238 -17.53 24.36 5.39
CA LYS A 238 -17.38 25.73 5.94
C LYS A 238 -16.16 26.45 5.39
N GLU A 239 -15.16 25.71 4.95
CA GLU A 239 -13.87 26.18 4.45
C GLU A 239 -13.48 25.34 3.24
N HIS A 240 -12.66 25.90 2.35
CA HIS A 240 -11.99 25.11 1.32
C HIS A 240 -11.00 24.11 1.93
N PHE A 241 -10.69 23.05 1.20
CA PHE A 241 -9.68 22.08 1.61
C PHE A 241 -8.29 22.70 1.70
N LYS A 242 -7.66 22.63 2.89
CA LYS A 242 -6.31 23.15 3.12
C LYS A 242 -5.34 22.01 3.41
N LEU A 243 -4.11 22.13 2.89
CA LEU A 243 -3.06 21.16 3.14
C LEU A 243 -2.66 21.18 4.63
N MET A 244 -2.71 20.00 5.26
CA MET A 244 -2.28 19.78 6.64
C MET A 244 -1.39 18.54 6.71
N ASN A 245 -0.08 18.77 6.70
CA ASN A 245 0.97 17.74 6.64
C ASN A 245 0.84 16.86 5.38
N TRP A 246 0.22 15.68 5.50
CA TRP A 246 0.19 14.63 4.47
C TRP A 246 -1.20 14.46 3.81
N ARG A 247 -2.16 15.32 4.14
CA ARG A 247 -3.55 15.27 3.66
C ARG A 247 -4.16 16.67 3.57
N PHE A 248 -5.18 16.83 2.76
CA PHE A 248 -6.00 18.03 2.76
C PHE A 248 -7.17 17.86 3.72
N VAL A 249 -7.54 18.92 4.43
CA VAL A 249 -8.57 18.88 5.46
C VAL A 249 -9.55 20.03 5.26
N SER A 250 -10.83 19.72 5.42
CA SER A 250 -11.91 20.70 5.58
C SER A 250 -12.87 20.22 6.69
N ILE A 251 -13.72 21.13 7.14
CA ILE A 251 -14.78 20.87 8.11
C ILE A 251 -16.12 21.28 7.53
N GLY A 252 -17.16 20.54 7.90
CA GLY A 252 -18.51 20.81 7.42
C GLY A 252 -19.59 20.34 8.37
N VAL A 253 -20.83 20.70 8.05
CA VAL A 253 -22.01 20.27 8.80
C VAL A 253 -22.95 19.54 7.84
N CYS A 254 -23.51 18.42 8.28
CA CYS A 254 -24.53 17.75 7.49
C CYS A 254 -25.87 18.50 7.58
N PRO A 255 -26.48 18.92 6.46
CA PRO A 255 -27.72 19.70 6.49
C PRO A 255 -28.95 18.90 6.97
N LYS A 256 -28.89 17.56 6.94
CA LYS A 256 -29.99 16.70 7.42
C LYS A 256 -29.87 16.36 8.90
N CYS A 257 -28.69 15.92 9.31
CA CYS A 257 -28.47 15.34 10.64
C CYS A 257 -27.86 16.32 11.63
N ASN A 258 -27.44 17.50 11.17
CA ASN A 258 -26.70 18.51 11.92
C ASN A 258 -25.40 17.98 12.57
N ASN A 259 -24.88 16.86 12.07
CA ASN A 259 -23.63 16.29 12.55
C ASN A 259 -22.45 17.13 12.04
N LYS A 260 -21.49 17.37 12.94
CA LYS A 260 -20.20 17.98 12.64
C LYS A 260 -19.28 16.96 12.01
N ILE A 261 -18.69 17.33 10.89
CA ILE A 261 -17.91 16.42 10.06
C ILE A 261 -16.53 17.02 9.80
N LEU A 262 -15.52 16.17 10.00
CA LEU A 262 -14.18 16.36 9.49
C LEU A 262 -14.08 15.61 8.16
N SER A 263 -13.72 16.33 7.10
CA SER A 263 -13.49 15.78 5.77
C SER A 263 -12.00 15.84 5.46
N GLU A 264 -11.46 14.72 5.03
CA GLU A 264 -10.05 14.55 4.74
C GLU A 264 -9.88 14.01 3.33
N ILE A 265 -8.92 14.53 2.59
CA ILE A 265 -8.54 14.02 1.27
C ILE A 265 -7.08 13.62 1.33
N ILE A 266 -6.84 12.35 1.03
CA ILE A 266 -5.49 11.82 0.82
C ILE A 266 -5.29 11.73 -0.69
N VAL A 267 -4.32 12.47 -1.20
CA VAL A 267 -3.97 12.41 -2.62
C VAL A 267 -3.01 11.25 -2.84
N LYS A 268 -3.40 10.38 -3.77
CA LYS A 268 -2.54 9.33 -4.32
C LYS A 268 -2.36 9.56 -5.81
N LYS A 269 -1.34 8.96 -6.39
CA LYS A 269 -1.22 8.79 -7.83
C LYS A 269 -1.62 7.37 -8.22
N THR A 270 -2.25 7.25 -9.38
CA THR A 270 -2.36 5.98 -10.09
C THR A 270 -0.99 5.59 -10.64
N LEU A 271 -0.84 4.35 -11.10
CA LEU A 271 0.41 3.91 -11.72
C LEU A 271 0.65 4.56 -13.09
N GLU A 272 -0.41 5.08 -13.72
CA GLU A 272 -0.32 5.94 -14.91
C GLU A 272 0.10 7.40 -14.59
N GLY A 273 0.18 7.76 -13.30
CA GLY A 273 0.58 9.08 -12.85
C GLY A 273 -0.56 10.08 -12.67
N ASN A 274 -1.82 9.67 -12.87
CA ASN A 274 -3.00 10.50 -12.65
C ASN A 274 -3.25 10.69 -11.14
N ASN A 275 -3.72 11.87 -10.73
CA ASN A 275 -4.12 12.09 -9.35
C ASN A 275 -5.43 11.36 -9.05
N ALA A 276 -5.50 10.75 -7.87
CA ALA A 276 -6.69 10.11 -7.34
C ALA A 276 -6.88 10.51 -5.87
N TYR A 277 -8.14 10.75 -5.50
CA TYR A 277 -8.50 11.34 -4.22
C TYR A 277 -9.21 10.31 -3.35
N ASN A 278 -8.62 9.99 -2.20
CA ASN A 278 -9.29 9.16 -1.20
C ASN A 278 -9.98 10.06 -0.17
N GLU A 279 -11.30 10.05 -0.20
CA GLU A 279 -12.16 10.91 0.62
C GLU A 279 -12.59 10.20 1.90
N ILE A 280 -12.25 10.78 3.05
CA ILE A 280 -12.59 10.24 4.36
C ILE A 280 -13.44 11.26 5.10
N ASN A 281 -14.68 10.87 5.41
CA ASN A 281 -15.62 11.69 6.15
C ASN A 281 -15.87 11.09 7.53
N THR A 282 -15.63 11.87 8.59
CA THR A 282 -15.76 11.42 9.98
C THR A 282 -16.67 12.34 10.77
N ILE A 283 -17.69 11.77 11.43
CA ILE A 283 -18.50 12.52 12.41
C ILE A 283 -17.64 12.72 13.66
N VAL A 284 -17.45 13.97 14.05
CA VAL A 284 -16.59 14.37 15.17
C VAL A 284 -17.39 15.08 16.26
N LYS A 285 -16.84 15.07 17.48
CA LYS A 285 -17.39 15.84 18.60
C LYS A 285 -17.09 17.34 18.43
N GLU A 286 -17.87 18.16 19.14
CA GLU A 286 -17.76 19.62 19.17
C GLU A 286 -16.31 20.12 19.35
N GLU A 287 -15.62 19.63 20.37
CA GLU A 287 -14.28 20.05 20.73
C GLU A 287 -13.26 19.79 19.60
N VAL A 288 -13.37 18.62 18.95
CA VAL A 288 -12.51 18.26 17.81
C VAL A 288 -12.82 19.16 16.61
N TYR A 289 -14.11 19.40 16.35
CA TYR A 289 -14.53 20.27 15.26
C TYR A 289 -13.99 21.69 15.43
N LEU A 290 -14.12 22.28 16.63
CA LEU A 290 -13.60 23.62 16.94
C LEU A 290 -12.08 23.67 16.85
N ASN A 291 -11.37 22.63 17.29
CA ASN A 291 -9.91 22.56 17.16
C ASN A 291 -9.46 22.65 15.69
N TYR A 292 -10.12 21.92 14.78
CA TYR A 292 -9.83 22.02 13.36
C TYR A 292 -10.26 23.36 12.76
N TYR A 293 -11.40 23.91 13.18
CA TYR A 293 -11.84 25.25 12.78
C TYR A 293 -10.74 26.29 13.04
N TYR A 294 -10.24 26.37 14.28
CA TYR A 294 -9.17 27.31 14.63
C TYR A 294 -7.84 27.04 13.92
N LYS A 295 -7.52 25.78 13.62
CA LYS A 295 -6.31 25.44 12.86
C LYS A 295 -6.43 25.89 11.40
N LEU A 296 -7.59 25.68 10.78
CA LEU A 296 -7.85 26.05 9.39
C LEU A 296 -7.92 27.57 9.21
N GLU A 297 -8.46 28.31 10.18
CA GLU A 297 -8.44 29.79 10.16
C GLU A 297 -7.01 30.34 10.22
N LYS A 298 -6.10 29.71 10.98
CA LYS A 298 -4.70 30.14 11.09
C LYS A 298 -3.84 29.84 9.86
N LEU A 299 -4.33 29.00 8.95
CA LEU A 299 -3.66 28.67 7.69
C LEU A 299 -4.05 29.64 6.56
N ASN A 300 -4.91 30.63 6.83
CA ASN A 300 -5.23 31.73 5.92
C ASN A 300 -4.16 32.83 5.95
#